data_AF-F3LFG5-F1
#
_entry.id   AF-F3LFG5-F1
#
_cell.length_a   1.000
_cell.length_b   1.000
_cell.length_c   1.000
_cell.angle_alpha   90.00
_cell.angle_beta   90.00
_cell.angle_gamma   90.00
#
_symmetry.space_group_name_H-M   'P 1'
#
loop_
_entity.id
_entity.type
_entity.pdbx_description
1 polymer ?
#
loop_
_entity_poly.entity_id
_entity_poly.type
_entity_poly.pdbx_seq_one_letter_code
_entity_poly.pdbx_strand_id
1 'polypeptide(L)'
;MPSKAHEKFIKTIRRCESLVESYKKLQIINQEDSVDVPMPKDIIRGAVVLAVAALDTYVTDVFSEKLVPYLKKFNPTKDLIDLLYASGLDTKEALNLLTMERPYRRIRTLIESYYASYTTQKFDVIDKIFKPYSLTQITENAAKLSGRKSIKKSVEKLVERRHQIAHSGDYSSHGRIIEIDEDQIAKRIDHLELLVNNIDKILCNRI
;
A
#
# COMPACT_ATOMS: atom_id res chain seq x y z
N MET A 1 -14.58 0.54 -13.24
CA MET A 1 -13.30 1.13 -13.69
C MET A 1 -12.35 1.13 -12.51
N PRO A 2 -11.05 0.83 -12.72
CA PRO A 2 -10.05 0.88 -11.66
C PRO A 2 -9.96 2.28 -11.04
N SER A 3 -9.56 2.36 -9.77
CA SER A 3 -9.36 3.65 -9.10
C SER A 3 -8.12 4.41 -9.63
N LYS A 4 -8.05 5.73 -9.42
CA LYS A 4 -6.84 6.48 -9.81
C LYS A 4 -5.67 6.12 -8.90
N ALA A 5 -5.95 5.83 -7.64
CA ALA A 5 -5.01 5.25 -6.69
C ALA A 5 -4.41 3.93 -7.22
N HIS A 6 -5.23 3.07 -7.82
CA HIS A 6 -4.78 1.82 -8.45
C HIS A 6 -3.85 2.08 -9.64
N GLU A 7 -4.19 3.00 -10.54
CA GLU A 7 -3.32 3.36 -11.66
C GLU A 7 -1.94 3.89 -11.18
N LYS A 8 -1.94 4.73 -10.15
CA LYS A 8 -0.71 5.25 -9.52
C LYS A 8 0.12 4.14 -8.88
N PHE A 9 -0.54 3.19 -8.23
CA PHE A 9 0.10 2.00 -7.67
C PHE A 9 0.77 1.15 -8.76
N ILE A 10 0.05 0.81 -9.84
CA ILE A 10 0.60 0.01 -10.95
C ILE A 10 1.84 0.68 -11.55
N LYS A 11 1.79 1.99 -11.80
CA LYS A 11 2.97 2.74 -12.28
C LYS A 11 4.17 2.61 -11.35
N THR A 12 3.93 2.57 -10.03
CA THR A 12 5.00 2.43 -9.04
C THR A 12 5.52 0.98 -8.96
N ILE A 13 4.65 -0.02 -9.08
CA ILE A 13 5.05 -1.43 -9.16
C ILE A 13 5.91 -1.71 -10.38
N ARG A 14 5.54 -1.18 -11.56
CA ARG A 14 6.37 -1.31 -12.77
C ARG A 14 7.77 -0.72 -12.56
N ARG A 15 7.90 0.39 -11.84
CA ARG A 15 9.23 0.93 -11.46
C ARG A 15 10.01 -0.03 -10.56
N CYS A 16 9.35 -0.72 -9.63
CA CYS A 16 9.99 -1.71 -8.77
C CYS A 16 10.49 -2.92 -9.58
N GLU A 17 9.67 -3.42 -10.51
CA GLU A 17 10.05 -4.49 -11.44
C GLU A 17 11.25 -4.09 -12.29
N SER A 18 11.26 -2.86 -12.83
CA SER A 18 12.41 -2.34 -13.58
C SER A 18 13.69 -2.28 -12.75
N LEU A 19 13.61 -1.98 -11.44
CA LEU A 19 14.78 -2.01 -10.55
C LEU A 19 15.32 -3.45 -10.41
N VAL A 20 14.44 -4.43 -10.21
CA VAL A 20 14.84 -5.83 -10.10
C VAL A 20 15.43 -6.35 -11.42
N GLU A 21 14.80 -6.03 -12.55
CA GLU A 21 15.29 -6.41 -13.87
C GLU A 21 16.65 -5.75 -14.19
N SER A 22 16.81 -4.47 -13.85
CA SER A 22 18.07 -3.75 -14.04
C SER A 22 19.20 -4.40 -13.22
N TYR A 23 18.94 -4.78 -11.98
CA TYR A 23 19.91 -5.50 -11.15
C TYR A 23 20.31 -6.84 -11.80
N LYS A 24 19.34 -7.62 -12.30
CA LYS A 24 19.62 -8.90 -12.98
C LYS A 24 20.47 -8.70 -14.24
N LYS A 25 20.18 -7.69 -15.05
CA LYS A 25 20.98 -7.36 -16.25
C LYS A 25 22.41 -6.99 -15.88
N LEU A 26 22.58 -6.15 -14.85
CA LEU A 26 23.91 -5.78 -14.36
C LEU A 26 24.68 -7.02 -13.87
N GLN A 27 24.02 -7.94 -13.17
CA GLN A 27 24.63 -9.19 -12.69
C GLN A 27 25.16 -10.05 -13.85
N ILE A 28 24.42 -10.15 -14.95
CA ILE A 28 24.86 -10.87 -16.16
C ILE A 28 26.09 -10.20 -16.77
N ILE A 29 26.08 -8.87 -16.93
CA ILE A 29 27.20 -8.11 -17.49
C ILE A 29 28.48 -8.31 -16.65
N ASN A 30 28.37 -8.21 -15.31
CA ASN A 30 29.53 -8.41 -14.44
C ASN A 30 30.10 -9.84 -14.52
N GLN A 31 29.24 -10.85 -14.73
CA GLN A 31 29.68 -12.23 -14.92
C GLN A 31 30.42 -12.41 -16.25
N GLU A 32 29.97 -11.74 -17.31
CA GLU A 32 30.62 -11.75 -18.63
C GLU A 32 31.99 -11.04 -18.58
N ASP A 33 32.07 -9.90 -17.89
CA ASP A 33 33.29 -9.08 -17.80
C ASP A 33 34.32 -9.59 -16.76
N SER A 34 34.05 -10.72 -16.10
CA SER A 34 34.91 -11.30 -15.04
C SER A 34 35.26 -10.32 -13.92
N VAL A 35 34.35 -9.39 -13.60
CA VAL A 35 34.56 -8.39 -12.54
C VAL A 35 34.25 -9.02 -11.17
N ASP A 36 35.29 -9.27 -10.37
CA ASP A 36 35.18 -9.83 -9.01
C ASP A 36 34.79 -8.78 -7.95
N VAL A 37 33.82 -7.93 -8.27
CA VAL A 37 33.27 -6.95 -7.31
C VAL A 37 31.83 -7.35 -6.99
N PRO A 38 31.51 -7.68 -5.72
CA PRO A 38 30.16 -8.01 -5.32
C PRO A 38 29.19 -6.88 -5.64
N MET A 39 28.17 -7.17 -6.44
CA MET A 39 27.20 -6.15 -6.83
C MET A 39 26.40 -5.66 -5.61
N PRO A 40 26.28 -4.34 -5.40
CA PRO A 40 25.46 -3.81 -4.33
C PRO A 40 23.99 -4.22 -4.51
N LYS A 41 23.48 -5.07 -3.61
CA LYS A 41 22.06 -5.49 -3.62
C LYS A 41 21.09 -4.39 -3.17
N ASP A 42 21.56 -3.16 -3.01
CA ASP A 42 20.74 -2.04 -2.55
C ASP A 42 19.70 -1.60 -3.58
N ILE A 43 19.91 -1.90 -4.86
CA ILE A 43 18.87 -1.74 -5.90
C ILE A 43 17.64 -2.58 -5.55
N ILE A 44 17.84 -3.83 -5.11
CA ILE A 44 16.75 -4.72 -4.70
C ILE A 44 16.11 -4.23 -3.39
N ARG A 45 16.92 -3.77 -2.42
CA ARG A 45 16.38 -3.18 -1.19
C ARG A 45 15.53 -1.94 -1.46
N GLY A 46 15.97 -1.09 -2.39
CA GLY A 46 15.22 0.06 -2.88
C GLY A 46 13.88 -0.35 -3.49
N ALA A 47 13.86 -1.42 -4.30
CA ALA A 47 12.63 -1.96 -4.87
C ALA A 47 11.64 -2.43 -3.77
N VAL A 48 12.14 -3.08 -2.71
CA VAL A 48 11.29 -3.49 -1.56
C VAL A 48 10.67 -2.28 -0.86
N VAL A 49 11.49 -1.27 -0.53
CA VAL A 49 11.01 -0.06 0.14
C VAL A 49 9.97 0.67 -0.71
N LEU A 50 10.23 0.81 -2.02
CA LEU A 50 9.33 1.47 -2.95
C LEU A 50 8.01 0.70 -3.13
N ALA A 51 8.04 -0.63 -3.22
CA ALA A 51 6.84 -1.45 -3.35
C ALA A 51 5.91 -1.34 -2.14
N VAL A 52 6.47 -1.37 -0.92
CA VAL A 52 5.67 -1.23 0.30
C VAL A 52 5.15 0.21 0.47
N ALA A 53 5.94 1.22 0.10
CA ALA A 53 5.46 2.61 0.08
C ALA A 53 4.32 2.81 -0.93
N ALA A 54 4.35 2.10 -2.06
CA ALA A 54 3.26 2.10 -3.03
C ALA A 54 1.97 1.50 -2.44
N LEU A 55 2.07 0.42 -1.66
CA LEU A 55 0.93 -0.15 -0.93
C LEU A 55 0.33 0.85 0.07
N ASP A 56 1.19 1.47 0.90
CA ASP A 56 0.76 2.48 1.88
C ASP A 56 -0.02 3.61 1.20
N THR A 57 0.57 4.17 0.14
CA THR A 57 -0.03 5.25 -0.64
C THR A 57 -1.35 4.81 -1.30
N TYR A 58 -1.40 3.59 -1.85
CA TYR A 58 -2.61 3.06 -2.47
C TYR A 58 -3.75 3.00 -1.46
N VAL A 59 -3.53 2.44 -0.27
CA VAL A 59 -4.57 2.24 0.74
C VAL A 59 -5.17 3.57 1.18
N THR A 60 -4.35 4.58 1.45
CA THR A 60 -4.82 5.90 1.88
C THR A 60 -5.50 6.68 0.75
N ASP A 61 -4.93 6.62 -0.46
CA ASP A 61 -5.46 7.32 -1.63
C ASP A 61 -6.81 6.72 -2.05
N VAL A 62 -6.91 5.39 -2.14
CA VAL A 62 -8.16 4.72 -2.55
C VAL A 62 -9.27 4.91 -1.53
N PHE A 63 -8.94 4.93 -0.22
CA PHE A 63 -9.92 5.26 0.81
C PHE A 63 -10.51 6.65 0.55
N SER A 64 -9.65 7.66 0.37
CA SER A 64 -10.05 9.05 0.15
C SER A 64 -10.82 9.24 -1.16
N GLU A 65 -10.44 8.53 -2.22
CA GLU A 65 -11.15 8.54 -3.50
C GLU A 65 -12.57 7.96 -3.39
N LYS A 66 -12.75 6.90 -2.60
CA LYS A 66 -14.04 6.21 -2.44
C LYS A 66 -14.96 6.86 -1.41
N LEU A 67 -14.46 7.78 -0.59
CA LEU A 67 -15.23 8.43 0.48
C LEU A 67 -16.44 9.19 -0.04
N VAL A 68 -16.25 10.07 -1.02
CA VAL A 68 -17.33 10.91 -1.55
C VAL A 68 -18.39 10.08 -2.27
N PRO A 69 -18.05 9.14 -3.18
CA PRO A 69 -19.03 8.21 -3.74
C PRO A 69 -19.79 7.42 -2.66
N TYR A 70 -19.10 6.95 -1.62
CA TYR A 70 -19.72 6.22 -0.53
C TYR A 70 -20.75 7.07 0.22
N LEU A 71 -20.37 8.28 0.66
CA LEU A 71 -21.25 9.20 1.39
C LEU A 71 -22.48 9.65 0.58
N LYS A 72 -22.38 9.69 -0.75
CA LYS A 72 -23.52 10.03 -1.62
C LYS A 72 -24.53 8.88 -1.77
N LYS A 73 -24.10 7.65 -1.56
CA LYS A 73 -24.89 6.44 -1.83
C LYS A 73 -25.36 5.75 -0.55
N PHE A 74 -24.62 5.90 0.54
CA PHE A 74 -24.85 5.21 1.80
C PHE A 74 -24.86 6.21 2.96
N ASN A 75 -25.61 5.89 4.00
CA ASN A 75 -25.54 6.62 5.26
C ASN A 75 -24.20 6.31 5.96
N PRO A 76 -23.57 7.31 6.61
CA PRO A 76 -22.32 7.09 7.31
C PRO A 76 -22.53 6.13 8.48
N THR A 77 -21.63 5.15 8.59
CA THR A 77 -21.59 4.22 9.72
C THR A 77 -21.07 4.92 10.97
N LYS A 78 -21.29 4.33 12.15
CA LYS A 78 -20.68 4.83 13.40
C LYS A 78 -19.15 4.93 13.29
N ASP A 79 -18.51 3.89 12.74
CA ASP A 79 -17.06 3.89 12.52
C ASP A 79 -16.61 5.04 11.58
N LEU A 80 -17.41 5.40 10.57
CA LEU A 80 -17.12 6.53 9.69
C LEU A 80 -17.32 7.88 10.40
N ILE A 81 -18.37 8.01 11.21
CA ILE A 81 -18.61 9.23 12.01
C ILE A 81 -17.46 9.44 13.01
N ASP A 82 -17.06 8.39 13.72
CA ASP A 82 -15.96 8.43 14.68
C ASP A 82 -14.63 8.81 13.98
N LEU A 83 -14.37 8.25 12.79
CA LEU A 83 -13.22 8.63 11.97
C LEU A 83 -13.28 10.09 11.53
N LEU A 84 -14.43 10.57 11.05
CA LEU A 84 -14.60 11.95 10.62
C LEU A 84 -14.36 12.91 11.78
N TYR A 85 -14.91 12.61 12.95
CA TYR A 85 -14.67 13.40 14.16
C TYR A 85 -13.18 13.43 14.53
N ALA A 86 -12.51 12.26 14.53
CA ALA A 86 -11.07 12.16 14.78
C ALA A 86 -10.22 12.90 13.75
N SER A 87 -10.71 13.04 12.51
CA SER A 87 -10.07 13.82 11.44
C SER A 87 -10.30 15.34 11.55
N GLY A 88 -11.07 15.79 12.55
CA GLY A 88 -11.36 17.19 12.80
C GLY A 88 -12.72 17.68 12.27
N LEU A 89 -13.60 16.78 11.85
CA LEU A 89 -14.99 17.13 11.53
C LEU A 89 -15.85 17.15 12.79
N ASP A 90 -15.61 18.15 13.64
CA ASP A 90 -16.43 18.40 14.83
C ASP A 90 -17.77 19.09 14.47
N THR A 91 -18.62 19.34 15.48
CA THR A 91 -19.92 19.98 15.28
C THR A 91 -19.79 21.36 14.64
N LYS A 92 -18.75 22.13 14.99
CA LYS A 92 -18.52 23.46 14.43
C LYS A 92 -18.18 23.37 12.94
N GLU A 93 -17.27 22.47 12.58
CA GLU A 93 -16.91 22.26 11.19
C GLU A 93 -18.07 21.70 10.37
N ALA A 94 -18.89 20.80 10.94
CA ALA A 94 -20.10 20.30 10.30
C ALA A 94 -21.11 21.43 9.99
N LEU A 95 -21.29 22.40 10.89
CA LEU A 95 -22.13 23.57 10.63
C LEU A 95 -21.53 24.46 9.53
N ASN A 96 -20.20 24.66 9.51
CA ASN A 96 -19.52 25.40 8.44
C ASN A 96 -19.75 24.73 7.06
N LEU A 97 -19.72 23.39 7.00
CA LEU A 97 -19.92 22.65 5.75
C LEU A 97 -21.29 22.92 5.10
N LEU A 98 -22.33 23.25 5.89
CA LEU A 98 -23.68 23.51 5.37
C LEU A 98 -23.70 24.73 4.44
N THR A 99 -22.81 25.70 4.65
CA THR A 99 -22.73 26.93 3.86
C THR A 99 -21.62 26.92 2.80
N MET A 100 -20.83 25.84 2.72
CA MET A 100 -19.72 25.74 1.78
C MET A 100 -20.18 25.32 0.38
N GLU A 101 -19.54 25.87 -0.66
CA GLU A 101 -19.78 25.45 -2.05
C GLU A 101 -19.35 23.99 -2.30
N ARG A 102 -18.30 23.51 -1.62
CA ARG A 102 -17.67 22.20 -1.88
C ARG A 102 -17.42 21.39 -0.61
N PRO A 103 -18.47 21.01 0.15
CA PRO A 103 -18.33 20.37 1.46
C PRO A 103 -17.63 19.00 1.37
N TYR A 104 -17.95 18.19 0.35
CA TYR A 104 -17.30 16.89 0.15
C TYR A 104 -15.80 16.98 -0.11
N ARG A 105 -15.33 18.06 -0.75
CA ARG A 105 -13.89 18.28 -0.94
C ARG A 105 -13.23 18.54 0.41
N ARG A 106 -13.85 19.34 1.27
CA ARG A 106 -13.35 19.66 2.62
C ARG A 106 -13.24 18.40 3.48
N ILE A 107 -14.30 17.59 3.52
CA ILE A 107 -14.31 16.28 4.21
C ILE A 107 -13.16 15.40 3.72
N ARG A 108 -13.00 15.29 2.40
CA ARG A 108 -11.90 14.51 1.80
C ARG A 108 -10.53 15.02 2.25
N THR A 109 -10.30 16.33 2.24
CA THR A 109 -9.03 16.92 2.69
C THR A 109 -8.73 16.65 4.16
N LEU A 110 -9.75 16.64 5.04
CA LEU A 110 -9.57 16.29 6.46
C LEU A 110 -9.06 14.85 6.60
N ILE A 111 -9.68 13.92 5.87
CA ILE A 111 -9.28 12.51 5.86
C ILE A 111 -7.90 12.29 5.24
N GLU A 112 -7.60 12.97 4.12
CA GLU A 112 -6.26 12.91 3.51
C GLU A 112 -5.19 13.43 4.48
N SER A 113 -5.46 14.52 5.19
CA SER A 113 -4.54 15.05 6.21
C SER A 113 -4.41 14.10 7.40
N TYR A 114 -5.49 13.46 7.83
CA TYR A 114 -5.49 12.50 8.92
C TYR A 114 -4.63 11.27 8.58
N TYR A 115 -4.72 10.77 7.36
CA TYR A 115 -3.96 9.60 6.91
C TYR A 115 -2.55 9.92 6.38
N ALA A 116 -2.17 11.19 6.22
CA ALA A 116 -0.85 11.57 5.72
C ALA A 116 0.32 11.02 6.56
N SER A 117 0.11 10.78 7.85
CA SER A 117 1.11 10.20 8.77
C SER A 117 0.91 8.70 9.05
N TYR A 118 -0.13 8.07 8.47
CA TYR A 118 -0.41 6.66 8.71
C TYR A 118 0.49 5.76 7.87
N THR A 119 1.10 4.77 8.52
CA THR A 119 1.83 3.70 7.83
C THR A 119 1.01 2.41 7.88
N THR A 120 0.72 1.81 6.72
CA THR A 120 -0.09 0.59 6.63
C THR A 120 0.76 -0.68 6.68
N GLN A 121 1.79 -0.67 7.53
CA GLN A 121 2.80 -1.72 7.66
C GLN A 121 2.25 -3.05 8.23
N LYS A 122 0.94 -3.17 8.51
CA LYS A 122 0.29 -4.38 8.98
C LYS A 122 -1.08 -4.53 8.34
N PHE A 123 -1.45 -5.75 7.95
CA PHE A 123 -2.75 -6.01 7.33
C PHE A 123 -3.94 -5.71 8.23
N ASP A 124 -3.81 -5.91 9.54
CA ASP A 124 -4.85 -5.51 10.49
C ASP A 124 -5.11 -3.99 10.46
N VAL A 125 -4.10 -3.19 10.12
CA VAL A 125 -4.25 -1.73 9.95
C VAL A 125 -5.01 -1.42 8.66
N ILE A 126 -4.67 -2.11 7.56
CA ILE A 126 -5.41 -1.97 6.29
C ILE A 126 -6.88 -2.36 6.49
N ASP A 127 -7.14 -3.49 7.14
CA ASP A 127 -8.52 -3.93 7.42
C ASP A 127 -9.28 -2.93 8.30
N LYS A 128 -8.61 -2.30 9.27
CA LYS A 128 -9.20 -1.22 10.09
C LYS A 128 -9.51 0.03 9.27
N ILE A 129 -8.65 0.42 8.33
CA ILE A 129 -8.88 1.59 7.46
C ILE A 129 -10.16 1.45 6.65
N PHE A 130 -10.51 0.24 6.19
CA PHE A 130 -11.72 0.02 5.38
C PHE A 130 -12.97 -0.35 6.18
N LYS A 131 -12.85 -0.54 7.49
CA LYS A 131 -13.98 -0.79 8.40
C LYS A 131 -15.10 0.29 8.31
N PRO A 132 -14.80 1.60 8.18
CA PRO A 132 -15.81 2.65 7.95
C PRO A 132 -16.73 2.41 6.75
N TYR A 133 -16.26 1.68 5.73
CA TYR A 133 -17.08 1.28 4.57
C TYR A 133 -17.82 -0.06 4.78
N SER A 134 -17.88 -0.55 6.01
CA SER A 134 -18.40 -1.87 6.37
C SER A 134 -17.69 -3.02 5.65
N LEU A 135 -16.42 -2.81 5.27
CA LEU A 135 -15.57 -3.82 4.65
C LEU A 135 -14.66 -4.40 5.73
N THR A 136 -14.98 -5.61 6.18
CA THR A 136 -14.18 -6.34 7.16
C THR A 136 -13.27 -7.34 6.46
N GLN A 137 -12.06 -7.54 6.99
CA GLN A 137 -11.09 -8.51 6.48
C GLN A 137 -10.82 -8.36 4.97
N ILE A 138 -10.69 -7.12 4.48
CA ILE A 138 -10.54 -6.86 3.04
C ILE A 138 -9.29 -7.51 2.47
N THR A 139 -8.20 -7.55 3.25
CA THR A 139 -6.95 -8.21 2.85
C THR A 139 -7.12 -9.72 2.72
N GLU A 140 -7.83 -10.36 3.64
CA GLU A 140 -8.15 -11.80 3.60
C GLU A 140 -9.08 -12.12 2.43
N ASN A 141 -10.10 -11.31 2.20
CA ASN A 141 -11.04 -11.48 1.10
C ASN A 141 -10.37 -11.30 -0.26
N ALA A 142 -9.46 -10.33 -0.39
CA ALA A 142 -8.64 -10.13 -1.57
C ALA A 142 -7.67 -11.30 -1.80
N ALA A 143 -7.10 -11.86 -0.74
CA ALA A 143 -6.26 -13.05 -0.83
C ALA A 143 -7.06 -14.28 -1.30
N LYS A 144 -8.26 -14.50 -0.78
CA LYS A 144 -9.16 -15.58 -1.22
C LYS A 144 -9.55 -15.42 -2.69
N LEU A 145 -9.84 -14.19 -3.14
CA LEU A 145 -10.20 -13.90 -4.53
C LEU A 145 -9.09 -14.27 -5.53
N SER A 146 -7.83 -14.26 -5.10
CA SER A 146 -6.69 -14.66 -5.95
C SER A 146 -6.60 -16.17 -6.22
N GLY A 147 -7.32 -16.99 -5.47
CA GLY A 147 -7.15 -18.45 -5.47
C GLY A 147 -5.85 -18.94 -4.80
N ARG A 148 -5.00 -18.03 -4.29
CA ARG A 148 -3.69 -18.34 -3.70
C ARG A 148 -3.64 -17.89 -2.23
N LYS A 149 -3.90 -18.81 -1.30
CA LYS A 149 -3.86 -18.52 0.15
C LYS A 149 -2.49 -17.98 0.62
N SER A 150 -1.41 -18.28 -0.10
CA SER A 150 -0.05 -17.86 0.25
C SER A 150 0.27 -16.40 -0.07
N ILE A 151 -0.55 -15.67 -0.85
CA ILE A 151 -0.21 -14.29 -1.24
C ILE A 151 -0.12 -13.37 -0.04
N LYS A 152 -1.01 -13.54 0.94
CA LYS A 152 -1.03 -12.75 2.17
C LYS A 152 0.30 -12.90 2.92
N LYS A 153 0.69 -14.15 3.22
CA LYS A 153 1.97 -14.48 3.86
C LYS A 153 3.18 -14.00 3.04
N SER A 154 3.08 -14.03 1.72
CA SER A 154 4.14 -13.56 0.83
C SER A 154 4.36 -12.05 0.96
N VAL A 155 3.28 -11.28 0.99
CA VAL A 155 3.31 -9.82 1.12
C VAL A 155 3.66 -9.41 2.55
N GLU A 156 3.20 -10.13 3.58
CA GLU A 156 3.66 -9.93 4.98
C GLU A 156 5.17 -9.96 5.07
N LYS A 157 5.81 -10.98 4.49
CA LYS A 157 7.28 -11.06 4.48
C LYS A 157 7.94 -9.94 3.70
N LEU A 158 7.27 -9.33 2.72
CA LEU A 158 7.78 -8.16 1.99
C LEU A 158 7.74 -6.91 2.88
N VAL A 159 6.65 -6.73 3.63
CA VAL A 159 6.48 -5.63 4.58
C VAL A 159 7.46 -5.75 5.75
N GLU A 160 7.62 -6.94 6.31
CA GLU A 160 8.65 -7.25 7.33
C GLU A 160 10.05 -6.91 6.82
N ARG A 161 10.34 -7.26 5.56
CA ARG A 161 11.64 -6.96 4.95
C ARG A 161 11.86 -5.46 4.79
N ARG A 162 10.84 -4.70 4.37
CA ARG A 162 10.93 -3.22 4.34
C ARG A 162 11.19 -2.66 5.74
N HIS A 163 10.57 -3.20 6.78
CA HIS A 163 10.80 -2.76 8.16
C HIS A 163 12.26 -2.95 8.57
N GLN A 164 12.84 -4.12 8.27
CA GLN A 164 14.27 -4.40 8.51
C GLN A 164 15.20 -3.44 7.76
N ILE A 165 14.93 -3.20 6.47
CA ILE A 165 15.74 -2.29 5.64
C ILE A 165 15.68 -0.86 6.19
N ALA A 166 14.46 -0.35 6.43
CA ALA A 166 14.26 1.05 6.78
C ALA A 166 14.72 1.40 8.21
N HIS A 167 14.55 0.49 9.17
CA HIS A 167 14.86 0.77 10.57
C HIS A 167 16.22 0.25 11.04
N SER A 168 16.71 -0.83 10.44
CA SER A 168 17.93 -1.51 10.89
C SER A 168 19.03 -1.53 9.84
N GLY A 169 18.87 -0.80 8.72
CA GLY A 169 19.82 -0.81 7.61
C GLY A 169 20.01 -2.18 6.96
N ASP A 170 19.04 -3.09 7.15
CA ASP A 170 19.10 -4.50 6.75
C ASP A 170 20.27 -5.29 7.37
N TYR A 171 20.69 -4.91 8.58
CA TYR A 171 21.67 -5.66 9.36
C TYR A 171 21.02 -6.74 10.24
N SER A 172 21.70 -7.87 10.38
CA SER A 172 21.39 -8.91 11.36
C SER A 172 21.80 -8.49 12.77
N SER A 173 21.34 -9.24 13.78
CA SER A 173 21.73 -9.02 15.19
C SER A 173 23.25 -9.08 15.44
N HIS A 174 24.01 -9.69 14.55
CA HIS A 174 25.47 -9.81 14.62
C HIS A 174 26.19 -8.75 13.75
N GLY A 175 25.48 -7.73 13.26
CA GLY A 175 26.06 -6.64 12.47
C GLY A 175 26.42 -7.00 11.02
N ARG A 176 25.97 -8.15 10.51
CA ARG A 176 26.16 -8.54 9.10
C ARG A 176 24.97 -8.13 8.25
N ILE A 177 25.21 -7.59 7.05
CA ILE A 177 24.16 -7.32 6.07
C ILE A 177 23.42 -8.61 5.73
N ILE A 178 22.09 -8.58 5.80
CA ILE A 178 21.26 -9.75 5.49
C ILE A 178 21.19 -9.91 3.98
N GLU A 179 21.43 -11.12 3.50
CA GLU A 179 21.28 -11.46 2.08
C GLU A 179 19.83 -11.21 1.61
N ILE A 180 19.69 -10.75 0.38
CA ILE A 180 18.41 -10.53 -0.28
C ILE A 180 18.40 -11.30 -1.60
N ASP A 181 17.34 -12.06 -1.81
CA ASP A 181 17.10 -12.91 -2.98
C ASP A 181 16.16 -12.17 -3.94
N GLU A 182 16.71 -11.75 -5.07
CA GLU A 182 16.04 -10.97 -6.11
C GLU A 182 14.84 -11.69 -6.73
N ASP A 183 14.87 -13.01 -6.87
CA ASP A 183 13.77 -13.80 -7.43
C ASP A 183 12.62 -13.89 -6.43
N GLN A 184 12.93 -14.08 -5.16
CA GLN A 184 11.93 -14.01 -4.10
C GLN A 184 11.32 -12.62 -3.99
N ILE A 185 12.11 -11.55 -4.13
CA ILE A 185 11.57 -10.18 -4.10
C ILE A 185 10.67 -9.93 -5.31
N ALA A 186 11.08 -10.30 -6.52
CA ALA A 186 10.25 -10.20 -7.73
C ALA A 186 8.88 -10.88 -7.51
N LYS A 187 8.90 -12.14 -7.08
CA LYS A 187 7.68 -12.90 -6.81
C LYS A 187 6.78 -12.27 -5.75
N ARG A 188 7.36 -11.65 -4.72
CA ARG A 188 6.59 -10.95 -3.68
C ARG A 188 5.98 -9.66 -4.19
N ILE A 189 6.66 -8.94 -5.09
CA ILE A 189 6.10 -7.78 -5.78
C ILE A 189 4.91 -8.19 -6.66
N ASP A 190 5.01 -9.29 -7.41
CA ASP A 190 3.88 -9.83 -8.19
C ASP A 190 2.68 -10.17 -7.30
N HIS A 191 2.94 -10.81 -6.15
CA HIS A 191 1.89 -11.14 -5.19
C HIS A 191 1.27 -9.89 -4.56
N LEU A 192 2.05 -8.83 -4.33
CA LEU A 192 1.56 -7.55 -3.87
C LEU A 192 0.66 -6.90 -4.93
N GLU A 193 1.07 -6.91 -6.20
CA GLU A 193 0.25 -6.42 -7.31
C GLU A 193 -1.10 -7.15 -7.37
N LEU A 194 -1.06 -8.49 -7.32
CA LEU A 194 -2.27 -9.32 -7.34
C LEU A 194 -3.20 -9.04 -6.15
N LEU A 195 -2.64 -8.87 -4.95
CA LEU A 195 -3.42 -8.54 -3.76
C LEU A 195 -4.12 -7.19 -3.93
N VAL A 196 -3.40 -6.15 -4.37
CA VAL A 196 -3.95 -4.81 -4.56
C VAL A 196 -4.99 -4.77 -5.69
N ASN A 197 -4.77 -5.49 -6.80
CA ASN A 197 -5.77 -5.66 -7.86
C ASN A 197 -7.09 -6.21 -7.31
N ASN A 198 -7.02 -7.19 -6.41
CA ASN A 198 -8.20 -7.79 -5.80
C ASN A 198 -8.87 -6.88 -4.78
N ILE A 199 -8.10 -6.12 -3.99
CA ILE A 199 -8.64 -5.07 -3.10
C ILE A 199 -9.41 -4.04 -3.94
N ASP A 200 -8.82 -3.54 -5.02
CA ASP A 200 -9.45 -2.53 -5.87
C ASP A 200 -10.74 -3.04 -6.51
N LYS A 201 -10.74 -4.30 -6.96
CA LYS A 201 -11.92 -4.95 -7.50
C LYS A 201 -13.05 -5.07 -6.47
N ILE A 202 -12.73 -5.43 -5.22
CA ILE A 202 -13.70 -5.48 -4.11
C ILE A 202 -14.29 -4.09 -3.85
N LEU A 203 -13.43 -3.06 -3.77
CA LEU A 203 -13.85 -1.69 -3.51
C LEU A 203 -14.74 -1.14 -4.62
N CYS A 204 -14.34 -1.30 -5.88
CA CYS A 204 -15.08 -0.81 -7.04
C CYS A 204 -16.43 -1.51 -7.24
N ASN A 205 -16.58 -2.77 -6.80
CA ASN A 205 -17.85 -3.47 -6.87
C ASN A 205 -18.81 -3.08 -5.73
N ARG A 206 -18.27 -2.66 -4.57
CA ARG A 206 -19.08 -2.36 -3.40
C ARG A 206 -19.51 -0.90 -3.32
N ILE A 207 -18.64 0.02 -3.71
CA ILE A 207 -18.82 1.47 -3.59
C ILE A 207 -19.22 2.04 -4.94
#